data_AF-A0A8J7L6S8-F1
#
_entry.id   AF-A0A8J7L6S8-F1
#
_cell.length_a   1.000
_cell.length_b   1.000
_cell.length_c   1.000
_cell.angle_alpha   90.00
_cell.angle_beta   90.00
_cell.angle_gamma   90.00
#
_symmetry.space_group_name_H-M   'P 1'
#
loop_
_entity.id
_entity.type
_entity.pdbx_description
1 polymer ?
#
loop_
_entity_poly.entity_id
_entity_poly.type
_entity_poly.pdbx_seq_one_letter_code
_entity_poly.pdbx_strand_id
1 'polypeptide(L)'
;MLVPLTRQKFEQLVPLIATSQQYKYYWGKFANFLQRLLISVVTIAVIFLIRVFFKLEFGGIIFLVGVFGAFFWLWYPVFQASVRNAKTRRYKYSGFFRGRILDWWITDRLMGKQETVNSKGDLVIVENREKRINLEVGDDTGFSVEFEAPLRQNHKVITRGQIAEMIVMSNRSDLSTIEEFSDVYIPSHDLWVNDYPCLRRDFFNEVSRRLREDREERPRRRRRRPERQRDGEDNRY
;
A
#
# COMPACT_ATOMS: atom_id res chain seq x y z
N MET A 1 -11.34 10.08 -11.93
CA MET A 1 -10.80 9.94 -13.29
C MET A 1 -9.85 8.75 -13.29
N LEU A 2 -10.05 7.85 -14.23
CA LEU A 2 -9.28 6.62 -14.38
C LEU A 2 -8.43 6.67 -15.66
N VAL A 3 -7.13 6.46 -15.54
CA VAL A 3 -6.20 6.42 -16.67
C VAL A 3 -5.58 5.02 -16.75
N PRO A 4 -5.79 4.26 -17.83
CA PRO A 4 -5.22 2.92 -17.94
C PRO A 4 -3.69 2.99 -17.95
N LEU A 5 -3.05 2.10 -17.19
CA LEU A 5 -1.60 1.97 -17.12
C LEU A 5 -1.14 0.78 -17.94
N THR A 6 -0.03 0.95 -18.65
CA THR A 6 0.61 -0.16 -19.35
C THR A 6 1.19 -1.17 -18.36
N ARG A 7 1.24 -2.44 -18.78
CA ARG A 7 1.77 -3.52 -17.94
C ARG A 7 3.18 -3.23 -17.44
N GLN A 8 4.05 -2.69 -18.29
CA GLN A 8 5.42 -2.33 -17.92
C GLN A 8 5.48 -1.28 -16.81
N LYS A 9 4.62 -0.25 -16.86
CA LYS A 9 4.56 0.78 -15.82
C LYS A 9 4.03 0.23 -14.50
N PHE A 10 3.06 -0.66 -14.56
CA PHE A 10 2.56 -1.35 -13.38
C PHE A 10 3.64 -2.18 -12.67
N GLU A 11 4.46 -2.92 -13.44
CA GLU A 11 5.53 -3.73 -12.88
C GLU A 11 6.69 -2.91 -12.29
N GLN A 12 6.87 -1.67 -12.76
CA GLN A 12 7.80 -0.70 -12.15
C GLN A 12 7.24 -0.16 -10.82
N LEU A 13 5.93 0.10 -10.76
CA LEU A 13 5.22 0.55 -9.56
C LEU A 13 5.16 -0.52 -8.46
N VAL A 14 4.94 -1.79 -8.83
CA VAL A 14 4.88 -2.92 -7.90
C VAL A 14 6.05 -3.88 -8.16
N PRO A 15 7.20 -3.69 -7.47
CA PRO A 15 8.38 -4.52 -7.71
C PRO A 15 8.18 -5.97 -7.29
N LEU A 16 8.86 -6.89 -7.98
CA LEU A 16 8.84 -8.31 -7.61
C LEU A 16 9.50 -8.55 -6.24
N ILE A 17 10.61 -7.85 -6.02
CA ILE A 17 11.42 -7.96 -4.81
C ILE A 17 10.99 -6.87 -3.82
N ALA A 18 11.08 -7.20 -2.53
CA ALA A 18 10.78 -6.30 -1.44
C ALA A 18 11.50 -4.94 -1.57
N THR A 19 10.76 -3.84 -1.44
CA THR A 19 11.35 -2.52 -1.22
C THR A 19 11.78 -2.35 0.24
N SER A 20 12.58 -1.32 0.53
CA SER A 20 12.98 -0.97 1.91
C SER A 20 11.78 -0.77 2.84
N GLN A 21 10.69 -0.17 2.34
CA GLN A 21 9.46 0.03 3.12
C GLN A 21 8.73 -1.28 3.41
N GLN A 22 8.67 -2.18 2.42
CA GLN A 22 8.05 -3.50 2.57
C GLN A 22 8.86 -4.39 3.52
N TYR A 23 10.19 -4.30 3.45
CA TYR A 23 11.06 -4.98 4.40
C TYR A 23 10.81 -4.49 5.82
N LYS A 24 10.77 -3.16 6.03
CA LYS A 24 10.47 -2.56 7.35
C LYS A 24 9.09 -2.99 7.87
N TYR A 25 8.09 -3.10 6.99
CA TYR A 25 6.76 -3.58 7.34
C TYR A 25 6.79 -5.00 7.91
N TYR A 26 7.42 -5.95 7.19
CA TYR A 26 7.52 -7.34 7.66
C TYR A 26 8.55 -7.55 8.76
N TRP A 27 9.51 -6.65 8.95
CA TRP A 27 10.40 -6.66 10.10
C TRP A 27 9.62 -6.50 11.41
N GLY A 28 8.61 -5.63 11.39
CA GLY A 28 7.67 -5.45 12.49
C GLY A 28 8.34 -5.01 13.80
N LYS A 29 7.84 -5.54 14.93
CA LYS A 29 8.35 -5.23 16.27
C LYS A 29 9.65 -6.01 16.55
N PHE A 30 10.50 -5.49 17.45
CA PHE A 30 11.73 -6.16 17.87
C PHE A 30 11.52 -7.60 18.37
N ALA A 31 10.40 -7.87 19.03
CA ALA A 31 10.01 -9.22 19.44
C ALA A 31 9.90 -10.20 18.27
N ASN A 32 9.36 -9.77 17.12
CA ASN A 32 9.23 -10.61 15.93
C ASN A 32 10.61 -10.94 15.33
N PHE A 33 11.53 -9.97 15.37
CA PHE A 33 12.93 -10.20 14.99
C PHE A 33 13.57 -11.24 15.91
N LEU A 34 13.44 -11.09 17.23
CA LEU A 34 14.02 -12.01 18.19
C LEU A 34 13.45 -13.41 18.04
N GLN A 35 12.14 -13.55 17.83
CA GLN A 35 11.50 -14.83 17.55
C GLN A 35 12.10 -15.50 16.31
N ARG A 36 12.29 -14.76 15.21
CA ARG A 36 12.89 -15.32 13.98
C ARG A 36 14.36 -15.68 14.17
N LEU A 37 15.10 -14.91 14.95
CA LEU A 37 16.48 -15.21 15.30
C LEU A 37 16.56 -16.50 16.13
N LEU A 38 15.69 -16.66 17.13
CA LEU A 38 15.59 -17.88 17.92
C LEU A 38 15.23 -19.09 17.06
N ILE A 39 14.27 -18.95 16.13
CA ILE A 39 13.95 -20.00 15.15
C ILE A 39 15.20 -20.37 14.34
N SER A 40 15.98 -19.39 13.88
CA SER A 40 17.21 -19.63 13.13
C SER A 40 18.23 -20.43 13.95
N VAL A 41 18.42 -20.09 15.23
CA VAL A 41 19.31 -20.82 16.15
C VAL A 41 18.82 -22.26 16.39
N VAL A 42 17.52 -22.44 16.64
CA VAL A 42 16.90 -23.77 16.83
C VAL A 42 17.06 -24.61 15.57
N THR A 43 16.86 -24.05 14.38
CA THR A 43 17.05 -24.76 13.10
C THR A 43 18.48 -25.27 12.96
N ILE A 44 19.49 -24.46 13.28
CA ILE A 44 20.90 -24.89 13.25
C ILE A 44 21.14 -26.03 14.25
N ALA A 45 20.62 -25.91 15.48
CA ALA A 45 20.76 -26.94 16.50
C ALA A 45 20.13 -28.28 16.08
N VAL A 46 18.94 -28.25 15.45
CA VAL A 46 18.27 -29.43 14.91
C VAL A 46 19.07 -30.06 13.78
N ILE A 47 19.56 -29.26 12.83
CA ILE A 47 20.40 -29.75 11.73
C ILE A 47 21.69 -30.39 12.28
N PHE A 48 22.30 -29.79 13.30
CA PHE A 48 23.47 -30.34 13.97
C PHE A 48 23.17 -31.68 14.63
N LEU A 49 22.07 -31.79 15.39
CA LEU A 49 21.65 -33.05 16.00
C LEU A 49 21.40 -34.13 14.94
N ILE A 50 20.68 -33.82 13.87
CA ILE A 50 20.42 -34.76 12.76
C ILE A 50 21.73 -35.25 12.16
N ARG A 51 22.70 -34.35 11.93
CA ARG A 51 24.01 -34.72 11.41
C ARG A 51 24.76 -35.69 12.33
N VAL A 52 24.71 -35.46 13.65
CA VAL A 52 25.39 -36.31 14.65
C VAL A 52 24.73 -37.68 14.75
N PHE A 53 23.39 -37.74 14.83
CA PHE A 53 22.67 -39.01 15.01
C PHE A 53 22.61 -39.87 13.75
N PHE A 54 22.40 -39.27 12.57
CA PHE A 54 22.19 -40.02 11.33
C PHE A 54 23.45 -40.17 10.47
N LYS A 55 24.60 -39.63 10.91
CA LYS A 55 25.90 -39.69 10.19
C LYS A 55 25.76 -39.37 8.69
N LEU A 56 24.92 -38.39 8.34
CA LEU A 56 24.66 -38.05 6.94
C LEU A 56 25.92 -37.52 6.25
N GLU A 57 26.30 -38.17 5.15
CA GLU A 57 27.50 -37.82 4.36
C GLU A 57 27.25 -36.72 3.31
N PHE A 58 26.02 -36.23 3.17
CA PHE A 58 25.67 -35.13 2.26
C PHE A 58 26.10 -33.75 2.81
N GLY A 59 27.38 -33.60 3.14
CA GLY A 59 27.93 -32.41 3.82
C GLY A 59 27.62 -31.09 3.11
N GLY A 60 27.66 -31.06 1.77
CA GLY A 60 27.33 -29.87 0.99
C GLY A 60 25.86 -29.45 1.08
N ILE A 61 24.93 -30.40 0.99
CA ILE A 61 23.48 -30.12 1.07
C ILE A 61 23.11 -29.67 2.49
N ILE A 62 23.63 -30.35 3.51
CA ILE A 62 23.42 -30.00 4.92
C ILE A 62 23.96 -28.60 5.22
N PHE A 63 25.12 -28.26 4.66
CA PHE A 63 25.69 -26.93 4.79
C PHE A 63 24.79 -25.86 4.16
N LEU A 64 24.31 -26.08 2.93
CA LEU A 64 23.40 -25.14 2.25
C LEU A 64 22.11 -24.94 3.04
N VAL A 65 21.47 -26.02 3.49
CA VAL A 65 20.25 -25.94 4.32
C VAL A 65 20.53 -25.24 5.65
N GLY A 66 21.70 -25.49 6.25
CA GLY A 66 22.17 -24.81 7.46
C GLY A 66 22.32 -23.31 7.26
N VAL A 67 22.95 -22.87 6.16
CA VAL A 67 23.08 -21.45 5.80
C VAL A 67 21.70 -20.82 5.57
N PHE A 68 20.83 -21.46 4.79
CA PHE A 68 19.46 -20.96 4.56
C PHE A 68 18.67 -20.85 5.87
N GLY A 69 18.79 -21.82 6.77
CA GLY A 69 18.15 -21.79 8.09
C GLY A 69 18.74 -20.71 9.00
N ALA A 70 20.06 -20.54 9.02
CA ALA A 70 20.76 -19.55 9.83
C ALA A 70 20.37 -18.11 9.46
N PHE A 71 20.16 -17.85 8.17
CA PHE A 71 19.74 -16.55 7.66
C PHE A 71 18.22 -16.40 7.53
N PHE A 72 17.42 -17.31 8.11
CA PHE A 72 15.95 -17.24 8.07
C PHE A 72 15.41 -15.89 8.52
N TRP A 73 15.96 -15.33 9.61
CA TRP A 73 15.58 -14.01 10.10
C TRP A 73 15.75 -12.89 9.07
N LEU A 74 16.69 -13.02 8.13
CA LEU A 74 17.01 -12.02 7.12
C LEU A 74 16.15 -12.16 5.86
N TRP A 75 16.06 -13.37 5.29
CA TRP A 75 15.37 -13.58 4.00
C TRP A 75 13.85 -13.75 4.14
N TYR A 76 13.35 -14.21 5.29
CA TYR A 76 11.92 -14.40 5.51
C TYR A 76 11.06 -13.14 5.26
N PRO A 77 11.38 -11.95 5.82
CA PRO A 77 10.61 -10.74 5.51
C PRO A 77 10.65 -10.36 4.02
N VAL A 78 11.77 -10.59 3.33
CA VAL A 78 11.88 -10.39 1.87
C VAL A 78 10.93 -11.34 1.15
N PHE A 79 10.93 -12.62 1.52
CA PHE A 79 10.06 -13.62 0.93
C PHE A 79 8.57 -13.29 1.13
N GLN A 80 8.15 -12.89 2.33
CA GLN A 80 6.76 -12.50 2.58
C GLN A 80 6.33 -11.30 1.74
N ALA A 81 7.19 -10.28 1.62
CA ALA A 81 6.95 -9.13 0.75
C ALA A 81 6.84 -9.56 -0.72
N SER A 82 7.76 -10.39 -1.21
CA SER A 82 7.72 -10.89 -2.59
C SER A 82 6.45 -11.69 -2.88
N VAL A 83 6.01 -12.56 -1.96
CA VAL A 83 4.74 -13.29 -2.11
C VAL A 83 3.55 -12.33 -2.16
N ARG A 84 3.52 -11.31 -1.30
CA ARG A 84 2.45 -10.30 -1.31
C ARG A 84 2.45 -9.49 -2.61
N ASN A 85 3.62 -9.06 -3.08
CA ASN A 85 3.75 -8.31 -4.33
C ASN A 85 3.36 -9.17 -5.54
N ALA A 86 3.72 -10.46 -5.55
CA ALA A 86 3.31 -11.39 -6.60
C ALA A 86 1.78 -11.56 -6.65
N LYS A 87 1.11 -11.60 -5.49
CA LYS A 87 -0.36 -11.59 -5.42
C LYS A 87 -0.94 -10.33 -6.04
N THR A 88 -0.40 -9.16 -5.75
CA THR A 88 -0.84 -7.90 -6.37
C THR A 88 -0.56 -7.88 -7.89
N ARG A 89 0.56 -8.46 -8.33
CA ARG A 89 0.93 -8.51 -9.76
C ARG A 89 0.11 -9.49 -10.60
N ARG A 90 -0.71 -10.34 -9.97
CA ARG A 90 -1.53 -11.34 -10.67
C ARG A 90 -2.58 -10.72 -11.59
N TYR A 91 -3.04 -9.51 -11.28
CA TYR A 91 -4.05 -8.81 -12.06
C TYR A 91 -3.48 -8.38 -13.41
N LYS A 92 -4.22 -8.59 -14.49
CA LYS A 92 -3.73 -8.35 -15.87
C LYS A 92 -3.68 -6.87 -16.22
N TYR A 93 -4.66 -6.11 -15.75
CA TYR A 93 -4.85 -4.71 -16.07
C TYR A 93 -4.78 -3.86 -14.81
N SER A 94 -4.35 -2.62 -14.99
CA SER A 94 -4.23 -1.64 -13.93
C SER A 94 -4.52 -0.25 -14.46
N GLY A 95 -5.05 0.62 -13.61
CA GLY A 95 -5.28 2.02 -13.92
C GLY A 95 -4.79 2.92 -12.80
N PHE A 96 -4.36 4.12 -13.16
CA PHE A 96 -4.15 5.22 -12.24
C PHE A 96 -5.50 5.88 -11.97
N PHE A 97 -5.98 5.77 -10.75
CA PHE A 97 -7.22 6.39 -10.30
C PHE A 97 -6.91 7.67 -9.53
N ARG A 98 -7.57 8.76 -9.92
CA ARG A 98 -7.55 10.04 -9.22
C ARG A 98 -8.96 10.47 -8.90
N GLY A 99 -9.29 10.48 -7.61
CA GLY A 99 -10.58 10.87 -7.08
C GLY A 99 -10.46 11.95 -6.01
N ARG A 100 -11.57 12.16 -5.31
CA ARG A 100 -11.66 12.98 -4.11
C ARG A 100 -12.14 12.13 -2.95
N ILE A 101 -11.68 12.47 -1.75
CA ILE A 101 -12.20 11.89 -0.52
C ILE A 101 -13.63 12.38 -0.35
N LEU A 102 -14.59 11.47 -0.48
CA LEU A 102 -16.02 11.73 -0.29
C LEU A 102 -16.33 11.77 1.20
N ASP A 103 -15.88 10.74 1.92
CA ASP A 103 -16.03 10.63 3.37
C ASP A 103 -14.87 9.87 4.02
N TRP A 104 -14.76 9.99 5.34
CA TRP A 104 -13.85 9.19 6.16
C TRP A 104 -14.45 8.96 7.55
N TRP A 105 -14.20 7.77 8.12
CA TRP A 105 -14.64 7.41 9.46
C TRP A 105 -13.66 6.44 10.12
N ILE A 106 -13.77 6.30 11.45
CA ILE A 106 -12.92 5.42 12.25
C ILE A 106 -13.73 4.23 12.73
N THR A 107 -13.20 3.02 12.56
CA THR A 107 -13.76 1.78 13.08
C THR A 107 -12.80 1.14 14.07
N ASP A 108 -13.35 0.46 15.08
CA ASP A 108 -12.56 -0.37 15.99
C ASP A 108 -12.64 -1.82 15.51
N ARG A 109 -11.50 -2.41 15.12
CA ARG A 109 -11.42 -3.82 14.72
C ARG A 109 -10.92 -4.65 15.89
N LEU A 110 -11.73 -5.62 16.32
CA LEU A 110 -11.33 -6.62 17.33
C LEU A 110 -10.27 -7.54 16.71
N MET A 111 -9.01 -7.40 17.14
CA MET A 111 -7.89 -8.23 16.65
C MET A 111 -7.75 -9.56 17.41
N GLY A 112 -8.46 -9.70 18.53
CA GLY A 112 -8.52 -10.93 19.33
C GLY A 112 -8.86 -10.66 20.79
N LYS A 113 -9.34 -11.69 21.49
CA LYS A 113 -9.48 -11.71 22.94
C LYS A 113 -8.27 -12.43 23.52
N GLN A 114 -7.49 -11.76 24.36
CA GLN A 114 -6.40 -12.40 25.07
C GLN A 114 -6.77 -12.48 26.55
N GLU A 115 -7.02 -13.69 27.04
CA GLU A 115 -7.18 -13.95 28.48
C GLU A 115 -5.80 -13.82 29.12
N THR A 116 -5.61 -12.79 29.93
CA THR A 116 -4.37 -12.54 30.68
C THR A 116 -4.69 -12.44 32.15
N VAL A 117 -3.86 -13.04 32.99
CA VAL A 117 -4.05 -13.02 34.44
C VAL A 117 -3.43 -11.73 35.02
N ASN A 118 -4.18 -10.97 35.81
CA ASN A 118 -3.65 -9.81 36.53
C ASN A 118 -2.69 -10.27 37.63
N SER A 119 -1.82 -9.37 38.12
CA SER A 119 -0.96 -9.53 39.31
C SER A 119 -1.63 -10.09 40.57
N LYS A 120 -2.96 -10.12 40.62
CA LYS A 120 -3.79 -10.68 41.70
C LYS A 120 -4.31 -12.11 41.45
N GLY A 121 -4.03 -12.71 40.29
CA GLY A 121 -4.50 -14.05 39.93
C GLY A 121 -5.85 -14.11 39.19
N ASP A 122 -6.50 -12.96 38.96
CA ASP A 122 -7.78 -12.90 38.24
C ASP A 122 -7.57 -12.96 36.72
N LEU A 123 -8.36 -13.80 36.05
CA LEU A 123 -8.44 -13.84 34.57
C LEU A 123 -9.09 -12.56 34.06
N VAL A 124 -8.34 -11.74 33.32
CA VAL A 124 -8.81 -10.53 32.65
C VAL A 124 -8.78 -10.76 31.15
N ILE A 125 -9.94 -10.64 30.50
CA ILE A 125 -10.03 -10.64 29.04
C ILE A 125 -9.60 -9.26 28.55
N VAL A 126 -8.37 -9.15 28.04
CA VAL A 126 -7.90 -7.94 27.38
C VAL A 126 -8.30 -8.03 25.91
N GLU A 127 -9.30 -7.24 25.51
CA GLU A 127 -9.69 -7.10 24.11
C GLU A 127 -8.69 -6.20 23.39
N ASN A 128 -7.91 -6.78 22.48
CA ASN A 128 -6.98 -6.02 21.66
C ASN A 128 -7.75 -5.40 20.49
N ARG A 129 -8.13 -4.12 20.62
CA ARG A 129 -8.83 -3.34 19.59
C ARG A 129 -7.82 -2.49 18.82
N GLU A 130 -7.76 -2.66 17.51
CA GLU A 130 -6.99 -1.77 16.62
C GLU A 130 -7.95 -0.75 16.00
N LYS A 131 -7.65 0.54 16.20
CA LYS A 131 -8.36 1.62 15.50
C LYS A 131 -7.95 1.66 14.05
N ARG A 132 -8.92 1.67 13.14
CA ARG A 132 -8.71 1.73 11.70
C ARG A 132 -9.45 2.93 11.11
N ILE A 133 -8.84 3.53 10.11
CA ILE A 133 -9.45 4.59 9.30
C ILE A 133 -10.02 3.96 8.04
N ASN A 134 -11.23 4.38 7.66
CA ASN A 134 -11.88 4.03 6.42
C ASN A 134 -12.03 5.30 5.61
N LEU A 135 -11.69 5.24 4.33
CA LEU A 135 -11.76 6.33 3.39
C LEU A 135 -12.65 5.93 2.23
N GLU A 136 -13.63 6.74 1.91
CA GLU A 136 -14.36 6.63 0.66
C GLU A 136 -13.77 7.62 -0.33
N VAL A 137 -13.20 7.10 -1.43
CA VAL A 137 -12.64 7.91 -2.50
C VAL A 137 -13.45 7.69 -3.75
N GLY A 138 -14.00 8.76 -4.31
CA GLY A 138 -14.78 8.68 -5.54
C GLY A 138 -14.42 9.74 -6.55
N ASP A 139 -14.94 9.60 -7.76
CA ASP A 139 -14.76 10.58 -8.81
C ASP A 139 -16.07 11.12 -9.38
N ASP A 140 -15.95 12.10 -10.28
CA ASP A 140 -17.08 12.77 -10.90
C ASP A 140 -17.89 11.85 -11.83
N THR A 141 -17.45 10.61 -12.08
CA THR A 141 -18.17 9.62 -12.90
C THR A 141 -19.11 8.72 -12.09
N GLY A 142 -19.10 8.87 -10.75
CA GLY A 142 -19.90 8.06 -9.83
C GLY A 142 -19.21 6.76 -9.39
N PHE A 143 -17.95 6.56 -9.76
CA PHE A 143 -17.15 5.45 -9.23
C PHE A 143 -16.60 5.83 -7.86
N SER A 144 -16.83 4.98 -6.85
CA SER A 144 -16.24 5.11 -5.51
C SER A 144 -15.60 3.80 -5.03
N VAL A 145 -14.59 3.94 -4.18
CA VAL A 145 -13.85 2.85 -3.55
C VAL A 145 -13.73 3.14 -2.06
N GLU A 146 -14.01 2.12 -1.26
CA GLU A 146 -13.77 2.15 0.18
C GLU A 146 -12.41 1.52 0.51
N PHE A 147 -11.63 2.22 1.32
CA PHE A 147 -10.27 1.85 1.68
C PHE A 147 -10.10 1.83 3.21
N GLU A 148 -9.71 0.69 3.78
CA GLU A 148 -9.45 0.52 5.21
C GLU A 148 -7.95 0.43 5.50
N ALA A 149 -7.46 1.16 6.51
CA ALA A 149 -6.08 1.05 6.99
C ALA A 149 -5.94 1.30 8.50
N PRO A 150 -4.84 0.85 9.14
CA PRO A 150 -4.54 1.18 10.52
C PRO A 150 -4.47 2.70 10.75
N LEU A 151 -5.11 3.20 11.82
CA LEU A 151 -5.12 4.61 12.15
C LEU A 151 -3.73 5.07 12.61
N ARG A 152 -3.15 6.04 11.91
CA ARG A 152 -1.85 6.65 12.25
C ARG A 152 -2.04 8.13 12.61
N GLN A 153 -1.11 8.70 13.38
CA GLN A 153 -1.21 10.09 13.84
C GLN A 153 -1.26 11.11 12.68
N ASN A 154 -0.56 10.82 11.59
CA ASN A 154 -0.54 11.65 10.40
C ASN A 154 -1.86 11.62 9.60
N HIS A 155 -2.81 10.73 9.91
CA HIS A 155 -4.12 10.69 9.25
C HIS A 155 -5.06 11.81 9.73
N LYS A 156 -4.71 12.56 10.78
CA LYS A 156 -5.52 13.68 11.29
C LYS A 156 -5.72 14.82 10.29
N VAL A 157 -4.87 14.94 9.28
CA VAL A 157 -4.95 15.99 8.24
C VAL A 157 -5.91 15.63 7.10
N ILE A 158 -6.49 14.42 7.14
CA ILE A 158 -7.41 13.94 6.10
C ILE A 158 -8.74 14.68 6.22
N THR A 159 -9.17 15.27 5.12
CA THR A 159 -10.44 16.01 5.04
C THR A 159 -11.18 15.70 3.73
N ARG A 160 -12.51 15.83 3.77
CA ARG A 160 -13.36 15.66 2.58
C ARG A 160 -12.96 16.65 1.49
N GLY A 161 -13.04 16.22 0.24
CA GLY A 161 -12.72 17.02 -0.95
C GLY A 161 -11.24 17.03 -1.34
N GLN A 162 -10.33 16.53 -0.50
CA GLN A 162 -8.92 16.34 -0.84
C GLN A 162 -8.78 15.40 -2.04
N ILE A 163 -7.78 15.65 -2.87
CA ILE A 163 -7.43 14.77 -3.99
C ILE A 163 -6.75 13.53 -3.42
N ALA A 164 -7.22 12.36 -3.85
CA ALA A 164 -6.61 11.08 -3.53
C ALA A 164 -6.28 10.34 -4.82
N GLU A 165 -5.09 9.74 -4.87
CA GLU A 165 -4.52 9.05 -6.00
C GLU A 165 -4.13 7.63 -5.59
N MET A 166 -4.45 6.65 -6.43
CA MET A 166 -4.12 5.24 -6.18
C MET A 166 -4.01 4.48 -7.51
N ILE A 167 -3.47 3.27 -7.45
CA ILE A 167 -3.53 2.30 -8.53
C ILE A 167 -4.70 1.36 -8.26
N VAL A 168 -5.57 1.21 -9.23
CA VAL A 168 -6.62 0.19 -9.23
C VAL A 168 -6.21 -0.94 -10.15
N MET A 169 -6.57 -2.17 -9.80
CA MET A 169 -6.24 -3.36 -10.54
C MET A 169 -7.49 -4.14 -10.92
N SER A 170 -7.47 -4.74 -12.11
CA SER A 170 -8.58 -5.51 -12.64
C SER A 170 -8.09 -6.68 -13.50
N ASN A 171 -8.93 -7.70 -13.62
CA ASN A 171 -8.77 -8.75 -14.61
C ASN A 171 -9.44 -8.41 -15.96
N ARG A 172 -10.21 -7.32 -16.02
CA ARG A 172 -10.87 -6.83 -17.24
C ARG A 172 -10.11 -5.63 -17.85
N SER A 173 -10.04 -5.58 -19.18
CA SER A 173 -9.30 -4.55 -19.92
C SER A 173 -9.92 -3.17 -19.86
N ASP A 174 -11.25 -3.13 -19.68
CA ASP A 174 -12.05 -1.91 -19.58
C ASP A 174 -12.02 -1.29 -18.18
N LEU A 175 -11.43 -1.98 -17.19
CA LEU A 175 -11.43 -1.60 -15.78
C LEU A 175 -12.85 -1.37 -15.22
N SER A 176 -13.87 -1.99 -15.80
CA SER A 176 -15.28 -1.85 -15.37
C SER A 176 -15.53 -2.44 -13.98
N THR A 177 -14.74 -3.44 -13.60
CA THR A 177 -14.75 -4.04 -12.26
C THR A 177 -13.36 -3.92 -11.67
N ILE A 178 -13.23 -3.21 -10.56
CA ILE A 178 -11.98 -3.11 -9.81
C ILE A 178 -11.95 -4.23 -8.78
N GLU A 179 -10.93 -5.07 -8.85
CA GLU A 179 -10.75 -6.25 -7.98
C GLU A 179 -9.90 -5.92 -6.76
N GLU A 180 -8.96 -4.99 -6.92
CA GLU A 180 -8.01 -4.60 -5.89
C GLU A 180 -7.56 -3.16 -6.12
N PHE A 181 -7.11 -2.52 -5.05
CA PHE A 181 -6.51 -1.20 -5.08
C PHE A 181 -5.22 -1.18 -4.26
N SER A 182 -4.34 -0.24 -4.59
CA SER A 182 -3.09 -0.01 -3.89
C SER A 182 -3.24 0.90 -2.68
N ASP A 183 -2.10 1.36 -2.15
CA ASP A 183 -1.99 2.49 -1.24
C ASP A 183 -2.72 3.73 -1.80
N VAL A 184 -3.34 4.51 -0.91
CA VAL A 184 -3.93 5.81 -1.22
C VAL A 184 -2.92 6.91 -0.92
N TYR A 185 -2.60 7.71 -1.93
CA TYR A 185 -1.74 8.88 -1.83
C TYR A 185 -2.56 10.17 -1.84
N ILE A 186 -2.31 11.06 -0.88
CA ILE A 186 -2.94 12.38 -0.77
C ILE A 186 -1.86 13.44 -1.01
N PRO A 187 -1.76 13.99 -2.24
CA PRO A 187 -0.64 14.86 -2.62
C PRO A 187 -0.55 16.16 -1.83
N SER A 188 -1.66 16.67 -1.28
CA SER A 188 -1.67 17.95 -0.54
C SER A 188 -0.85 17.93 0.74
N HIS A 189 -0.61 16.74 1.30
CA HIS A 189 0.12 16.56 2.56
C HIS A 189 1.25 15.52 2.46
N ASP A 190 1.61 15.08 1.24
CA ASP A 190 2.53 13.95 1.01
C ASP A 190 2.19 12.72 1.89
N LEU A 191 0.88 12.44 1.99
CA LEU A 191 0.37 11.45 2.93
C LEU A 191 0.04 10.15 2.21
N TRP A 192 0.53 9.05 2.76
CA TRP A 192 0.26 7.70 2.29
C TRP A 192 -0.57 6.94 3.32
N VAL A 193 -1.76 6.52 2.91
CA VAL A 193 -2.66 5.69 3.70
C VAL A 193 -2.60 4.27 3.14
N ASN A 194 -2.05 3.35 3.92
CA ASN A 194 -1.86 1.96 3.53
C ASN A 194 -1.93 1.00 4.72
N ASP A 195 -2.52 -0.17 4.50
CA ASP A 195 -2.31 -1.34 5.36
C ASP A 195 -0.93 -1.94 5.07
N TYR A 196 -0.58 -2.15 3.80
CA TYR A 196 0.71 -2.64 3.32
C TYR A 196 1.28 -1.72 2.23
N PRO A 197 2.56 -1.28 2.29
CA PRO A 197 3.15 -0.39 1.30
C PRO A 197 3.49 -1.12 0.00
N CYS A 198 2.51 -1.40 -0.85
CA CYS A 198 2.73 -2.19 -2.06
C CYS A 198 3.41 -1.40 -3.19
N LEU A 199 3.29 -0.07 -3.18
CA LEU A 199 3.82 0.81 -4.22
C LEU A 199 5.24 1.27 -3.93
N ARG A 200 6.02 1.38 -5.01
CA ARG A 200 7.26 2.14 -5.02
C ARG A 200 6.93 3.64 -5.11
N ARG A 201 6.98 4.32 -3.96
CA ARG A 201 6.50 5.71 -3.80
C ARG A 201 7.29 6.73 -4.62
N ASP A 202 8.59 6.53 -4.79
CA ASP A 202 9.47 7.33 -5.65
C ASP A 202 8.95 7.38 -7.09
N PHE A 203 8.67 6.21 -7.68
CA PHE A 203 8.20 6.10 -9.05
C PHE A 203 6.74 6.54 -9.19
N PHE A 204 5.89 6.23 -8.20
CA PHE A 204 4.50 6.70 -8.18
C PHE A 204 4.42 8.23 -8.17
N ASN A 205 5.21 8.89 -7.33
CA ASN A 205 5.23 10.36 -7.25
C ASN A 205 5.68 10.99 -8.58
N GLU A 206 6.60 10.35 -9.30
CA GLU A 206 7.01 10.78 -10.63
C GLU A 206 5.87 10.67 -11.65
N VAL A 207 5.16 9.54 -11.66
CA VAL A 207 3.98 9.33 -12.53
C VAL A 207 2.86 10.32 -12.20
N SER A 208 2.55 10.51 -10.92
CA SER A 208 1.56 11.48 -10.44
C SER A 208 1.89 12.90 -10.91
N ARG A 209 3.14 13.33 -10.74
CA ARG A 209 3.60 14.67 -11.16
C ARG A 209 3.47 14.87 -12.67
N ARG A 210 3.90 13.92 -13.50
CA ARG A 210 3.76 14.01 -14.96
C ARG A 210 2.30 14.11 -15.40
N LEU A 211 1.42 13.28 -14.81
CA LEU A 211 -0.02 13.33 -15.10
C LEU A 211 -0.68 14.65 -14.65
N ARG A 212 -0.09 15.36 -13.70
CA ARG A 212 -0.53 16.71 -13.28
C ARG A 212 -0.03 17.78 -14.25
N GLU A 213 1.25 17.75 -14.62
CA GLU A 213 1.89 18.70 -15.55
C GLU A 213 1.23 18.67 -16.94
N ASP A 214 1.00 17.49 -17.52
CA ASP A 214 0.30 17.30 -18.81
C ASP A 214 -1.11 17.93 -18.82
N ARG A 215 -1.71 18.09 -17.63
CA ARG A 215 -3.04 18.67 -17.47
C ARG A 215 -3.00 20.20 -17.31
N GLU A 216 -1.96 20.73 -16.67
CA GLU A 216 -1.76 22.17 -16.50
C GLU A 216 -1.31 22.83 -17.81
N GLU A 217 -0.57 22.10 -18.66
CA GLU A 217 -0.14 22.57 -19.99
C GLU A 217 -1.25 22.59 -21.04
N ARG A 218 -2.39 21.89 -20.83
CA ARG A 218 -3.56 22.08 -21.70
C ARG A 218 -4.06 23.50 -21.50
N PRO A 219 -3.92 24.40 -22.50
CA PRO A 219 -4.26 25.80 -22.31
C PRO A 219 -5.72 25.86 -21.95
N ARG A 220 -6.02 26.37 -20.74
CA ARG A 220 -7.36 26.83 -20.38
C ARG A 220 -7.76 27.75 -21.52
N ARG A 221 -8.60 27.27 -22.45
CA ARG A 221 -9.19 28.09 -23.52
C ARG A 221 -9.75 29.30 -22.80
N ARG A 222 -9.01 30.42 -22.86
CA ARG A 222 -9.48 31.70 -22.37
C ARG A 222 -10.83 31.86 -23.06
N ARG A 223 -11.91 31.80 -22.29
CA ARG A 223 -13.22 32.23 -22.75
C ARG A 223 -12.97 33.62 -23.34
N ARG A 224 -12.92 33.73 -24.67
CA ARG A 224 -12.96 35.02 -25.35
C ARG A 224 -14.25 35.64 -24.87
N ARG A 225 -14.11 36.61 -23.97
CA ARG A 225 -15.20 37.48 -23.56
C ARG A 225 -15.71 38.10 -24.87
N PRO A 226 -17.01 37.99 -25.22
CA PRO A 226 -17.52 38.68 -26.38
C PRO A 226 -17.22 40.16 -26.16
N GLU A 227 -16.40 40.71 -27.05
CA GLU A 227 -16.13 42.13 -27.11
C GLU A 227 -17.47 42.80 -27.37
N ARG A 228 -18.00 43.49 -26.35
CA ARG A 228 -19.24 44.26 -26.49
C ARG A 228 -18.97 45.31 -27.54
N GLN A 229 -19.50 45.07 -28.73
CA GLN A 229 -19.73 46.03 -29.78
C GLN A 229 -20.45 47.21 -29.13
N ARG A 230 -19.70 48.30 -28.89
CA ARG A 230 -20.28 49.60 -28.57
C ARG A 230 -20.66 50.21 -29.91
N ASP A 231 -21.89 49.92 -30.32
CA ASP A 231 -22.59 50.76 -31.28
C ASP A 231 -22.68 52.16 -30.66
N GLY A 232 -21.89 53.07 -31.23
CA GLY A 232 -22.00 54.50 -30.99
C GLY A 232 -22.98 55.10 -31.98
N GLU A 233 -24.26 54.82 -31.81
CA GLU A 233 -25.30 55.76 -32.21
C GLU A 233 -25.58 56.65 -31.00
N ASP A 234 -25.13 57.91 -31.04
CA ASP A 234 -25.94 58.96 -30.45
C ASP A 234 -25.90 60.23 -31.30
N ASN A 235 -27.10 60.79 -31.36
CA ASN A 235 -27.66 61.81 -32.20
C ASN A 235 -27.12 63.23 -31.97
N ARG A 236 -27.26 64.04 -33.03
CA ARG A 236 -27.69 65.47 -33.07
C ARG A 236 -26.90 66.48 -32.22
N TYR A 237 -26.30 67.47 -32.87
CA TYR A 237 -26.88 68.79 -33.19
C TYR A 237 -26.01 69.49 -34.24
#